data_AF-A0AAV4B9K6-F1
#
_entry.id   AF-A0AAV4B9K6-F1
#
_cell.length_a   1.000
_cell.length_b   1.000
_cell.length_c   1.000
_cell.angle_alpha   90.00
_cell.angle_beta   90.00
_cell.angle_gamma   90.00
#
_symmetry.space_group_name_H-M   'P 1'
#
loop_
_entity.id
_entity.type
_entity.pdbx_description
1 polymer ?
#
loop_
_entity_poly.entity_id
_entity_poly.type
_entity_poly.pdbx_seq_one_letter_code
_entity_poly.pdbx_strand_id
1 'polypeptide(L)'
;MLTRTAPRTTRARTKNVGLEMDYSCICGRRFATERGMKIYRTKMGCLNHFPTSKFRKAIGRSGQDSKIVLKIDSLLGKSTLEHKLATFGDIVYQTCLDTFGTKQHKTKCPPQRSRRQLEMDTLRKQKRKLKKQIKSESIEETNGLLVIWRQLKTRHSALSRAESARKKCSQKRKNQERFIRDPFQFARQLFQ
;
A
#
# COMPACT_ATOMS: atom_id res chain seq x y z
N MET A 1 30.56 9.90 -30.72
CA MET A 1 30.04 8.54 -30.46
C MET A 1 30.99 7.83 -29.53
N LEU A 2 30.47 7.01 -28.59
CA LEU A 2 31.09 5.90 -27.83
C LEU A 2 30.52 5.85 -26.39
N THR A 3 29.47 5.06 -26.21
CA THR A 3 28.87 4.73 -24.91
C THR A 3 29.66 3.61 -24.23
N ARG A 4 30.27 3.87 -23.07
CA ARG A 4 30.85 2.82 -22.20
C ARG A 4 29.72 2.20 -21.36
N THR A 5 29.15 1.11 -21.83
CA THR A 5 28.27 0.24 -21.04
C THR A 5 29.13 -0.71 -20.20
N ALA A 6 29.05 -0.60 -18.88
CA ALA A 6 29.66 -1.58 -17.97
C ALA A 6 28.92 -2.93 -18.08
N PRO A 7 29.63 -4.08 -18.04
CA PRO A 7 29.00 -5.38 -18.12
C PRO A 7 28.20 -5.69 -16.84
N ARG A 8 26.97 -6.18 -17.03
CA ARG A 8 26.15 -6.78 -15.99
C ARG A 8 26.88 -7.99 -15.41
N THR A 9 27.15 -7.98 -14.11
CA THR A 9 27.61 -9.15 -13.37
C THR A 9 26.49 -10.20 -13.35
N THR A 10 26.59 -11.20 -14.21
CA THR A 10 25.80 -12.43 -14.08
C THR A 10 26.37 -13.23 -12.92
N ARG A 11 25.59 -13.41 -11.85
CA ARG A 11 25.95 -14.32 -10.76
C ARG A 11 26.12 -15.72 -11.34
N ALA A 12 27.33 -16.26 -11.22
CA ALA A 12 27.65 -17.64 -11.55
C ALA A 12 26.70 -18.59 -10.80
N ARG A 13 26.04 -19.46 -11.56
CA ARG A 13 25.24 -20.57 -11.04
C ARG A 13 26.20 -21.66 -10.59
N THR A 14 26.50 -21.71 -9.30
CA THR A 14 27.23 -22.84 -8.72
C THR A 14 26.43 -24.12 -8.98
N LYS A 15 26.99 -25.02 -9.81
CA LYS A 15 26.47 -26.38 -9.98
C LYS A 15 26.86 -27.15 -8.72
N ASN A 16 25.94 -27.25 -7.76
CA ASN A 16 26.12 -28.11 -6.59
C ASN A 16 26.03 -29.57 -7.04
N VAL A 17 27.18 -30.21 -7.10
CA VAL A 17 27.33 -31.66 -7.23
C VAL A 17 27.34 -32.22 -5.81
N GLY A 18 26.35 -33.05 -5.44
CA GLY A 18 26.44 -33.92 -4.27
C GLY A 18 25.89 -33.43 -2.92
N LEU A 19 24.93 -32.50 -2.86
CA LEU A 19 24.24 -32.18 -1.60
C LEU A 19 22.92 -32.95 -1.47
N GLU A 20 22.81 -33.71 -0.38
CA GLU A 20 21.62 -34.40 0.08
C GLU A 20 20.41 -33.43 0.10
N MET A 21 19.32 -33.82 -0.57
CA MET A 21 18.15 -32.97 -0.78
C MET A 21 17.20 -33.08 0.43
N ASP A 22 17.65 -32.64 1.61
CA ASP A 22 16.99 -32.91 2.89
C ASP A 22 15.80 -32.00 3.20
N TYR A 23 15.62 -30.92 2.44
CA TYR A 23 14.60 -29.93 2.74
C TYR A 23 13.36 -30.13 1.85
N SER A 24 12.37 -30.85 2.37
CA SER A 24 11.08 -31.06 1.71
C SER A 24 10.07 -29.95 2.04
N CYS A 25 9.28 -29.56 1.04
CA CYS A 25 8.14 -28.67 1.19
C CYS A 25 6.83 -29.47 1.25
N ILE A 26 5.78 -28.90 1.84
CA ILE A 26 4.46 -29.56 2.02
C ILE A 26 3.87 -30.02 0.67
N CYS A 27 4.14 -29.31 -0.42
CA CYS A 27 3.75 -29.70 -1.78
C CYS A 27 4.70 -30.72 -2.45
N GLY A 28 5.54 -31.43 -1.68
CA GLY A 28 6.39 -32.52 -2.16
C GLY A 28 7.70 -32.13 -2.86
N ARG A 29 7.92 -30.84 -3.16
CA ARG A 29 9.19 -30.39 -3.75
C ARG A 29 10.33 -30.46 -2.73
N ARG A 30 11.48 -30.99 -3.17
CA ARG A 30 12.72 -31.06 -2.38
C ARG A 30 13.69 -29.97 -2.82
N PHE A 31 14.45 -29.45 -1.86
CA PHE A 31 15.39 -28.37 -2.04
C PHE A 31 16.74 -28.73 -1.41
N ALA A 32 17.83 -28.28 -2.03
CA ALA A 32 19.18 -28.47 -1.50
C ALA A 32 19.49 -27.59 -0.28
N THR A 33 18.69 -26.54 -0.04
CA THR A 33 18.91 -25.62 1.09
C THR A 33 17.59 -25.18 1.71
N GLU A 34 17.59 -24.99 3.03
CA GLU A 34 16.45 -24.47 3.79
C GLU A 34 16.02 -23.08 3.27
N ARG A 35 16.98 -22.22 2.91
CA ARG A 35 16.71 -20.90 2.33
C ARG A 35 15.96 -20.99 1.01
N GLY A 36 16.34 -21.91 0.12
CA GLY A 36 15.63 -22.16 -1.14
C GLY A 36 14.18 -22.57 -0.90
N MET A 37 13.96 -23.47 0.06
CA MET A 37 12.62 -23.90 0.48
C MET A 37 11.78 -22.74 1.07
N LYS A 38 12.37 -21.91 1.94
CA LYS A 38 11.70 -20.72 2.50
C LYS A 38 11.33 -19.68 1.44
N ILE A 39 12.20 -19.42 0.47
CA ILE A 39 11.90 -18.53 -0.67
C ILE A 39 10.76 -19.10 -1.50
N TYR A 40 10.77 -20.40 -1.76
CA TYR A 40 9.70 -21.06 -2.49
C TYR A 40 8.34 -20.96 -1.77
N ARG A 41 8.31 -21.18 -0.44
CA ARG A 41 7.10 -21.02 0.38
C ARG A 41 6.54 -19.60 0.33
N THR A 42 7.40 -18.58 0.38
CA THR A 42 6.99 -17.17 0.54
C THR A 42 6.82 -16.40 -0.78
N LYS A 43 7.68 -16.62 -1.77
CA LYS A 43 7.64 -15.90 -3.06
C LYS A 43 6.97 -16.67 -4.19
N MET A 44 7.11 -17.99 -4.22
CA MET A 44 6.64 -18.82 -5.34
C MET A 44 5.37 -19.63 -5.01
N GLY A 45 4.76 -19.39 -3.85
CA GLY A 45 3.36 -19.70 -3.60
C GLY A 45 3.00 -21.17 -3.38
N CYS A 46 3.83 -21.99 -2.72
CA CYS A 46 3.37 -23.33 -2.29
C CYS A 46 2.19 -23.27 -1.30
N LEU A 47 2.08 -22.21 -0.49
CA LEU A 47 0.89 -21.95 0.35
C LEU A 47 -0.30 -21.36 -0.42
N ASN A 48 -0.10 -20.94 -1.68
CA ASN A 48 -1.13 -20.36 -2.54
C ASN A 48 -1.67 -21.35 -3.58
N HIS A 49 -1.23 -22.61 -3.55
CA HIS A 49 -1.68 -23.66 -4.46
C HIS A 49 -2.45 -24.75 -3.70
N PHE A 50 -3.49 -24.33 -2.96
CA PHE A 50 -4.67 -25.16 -2.75
C PHE A 50 -5.67 -24.81 -3.86
N PRO A 51 -5.81 -25.63 -4.92
CA PRO A 51 -6.87 -25.43 -5.88
C PRO A 51 -8.18 -25.99 -5.32
N THR A 52 -9.19 -25.12 -5.32
CA THR A 52 -10.63 -25.41 -5.36
C THR A 52 -11.34 -25.88 -4.08
N SER A 53 -12.51 -25.25 -3.85
CA SER A 53 -13.69 -25.76 -3.12
C SER A 53 -13.83 -25.62 -1.60
N LYS A 54 -13.10 -24.74 -0.90
CA LYS A 54 -13.42 -24.39 0.50
C LYS A 54 -13.52 -22.89 0.78
N PHE A 55 -14.22 -22.18 -0.09
CA PHE A 55 -14.92 -20.93 0.26
C PHE A 55 -16.36 -21.19 0.71
N ARG A 56 -16.67 -22.39 1.22
CA ARG A 56 -17.64 -22.50 2.31
C ARG A 56 -16.83 -22.39 3.59
N LYS A 57 -16.46 -21.16 3.96
CA LYS A 57 -16.38 -20.86 5.40
C LYS A 57 -17.73 -21.31 5.93
N ALA A 58 -17.72 -22.30 6.81
CA ALA A 58 -18.78 -22.43 7.79
C ALA A 58 -18.86 -21.07 8.47
N ILE A 59 -19.74 -20.20 7.96
CA ILE A 59 -20.37 -19.18 8.78
C ILE A 59 -21.01 -20.05 9.85
N GLY A 60 -20.42 -20.05 11.05
CA GLY A 60 -21.10 -20.60 12.19
C GLY A 60 -22.49 -19.98 12.14
N ARG A 61 -23.52 -20.83 12.00
CA ARG A 61 -24.91 -20.44 12.23
C ARG A 61 -24.96 -19.99 13.68
N SER A 62 -24.58 -18.74 13.92
CA SER A 62 -24.67 -18.12 15.22
C SER A 62 -26.15 -17.98 15.50
N GLY A 63 -26.58 -18.10 16.75
CA GLY A 63 -27.98 -17.91 17.17
C GLY A 63 -28.56 -16.51 16.91
N GLN A 64 -27.96 -15.72 16.02
CA GLN A 64 -28.48 -14.48 15.48
C GLN A 64 -29.43 -14.73 14.30
N ASP A 65 -29.17 -15.76 13.48
CA ASP A 65 -30.05 -16.11 12.35
C ASP A 65 -31.46 -16.50 12.84
N SER A 66 -31.54 -17.24 13.95
CA SER A 66 -32.82 -17.61 14.56
C SER A 66 -33.59 -16.40 15.11
N LYS A 67 -32.88 -15.40 15.66
CA LYS A 67 -33.51 -14.16 16.15
C LYS A 67 -34.07 -13.31 15.01
N ILE A 68 -33.38 -13.26 13.88
CA ILE A 68 -33.84 -12.54 12.67
C ILE A 68 -35.10 -13.20 12.14
N VAL A 69 -35.11 -14.53 11.99
CA VAL A 69 -36.27 -15.29 11.52
C VAL A 69 -37.47 -15.11 12.46
N LEU A 70 -37.28 -15.23 13.78
CA LEU A 70 -38.34 -15.01 14.76
C LEU A 70 -38.90 -13.58 14.72
N LYS A 71 -38.04 -12.57 14.52
CA LYS A 71 -38.47 -11.17 14.40
C LYS A 71 -39.30 -10.95 13.12
N ILE A 72 -38.89 -11.53 11.99
CA ILE A 72 -39.65 -11.48 10.73
C ILE A 72 -41.01 -12.17 10.89
N ASP A 73 -41.05 -13.38 11.46
CA ASP A 73 -42.29 -14.14 11.65
C ASP A 73 -43.27 -13.43 12.60
N SER A 74 -42.77 -12.76 13.65
CA SER A 74 -43.60 -11.99 14.57
C SER A 74 -44.26 -10.77 13.93
N LEU A 75 -43.57 -10.11 12.99
CA LEU A 75 -44.05 -8.89 12.32
C LEU A 75 -44.96 -9.20 11.13
N LEU A 76 -44.78 -10.36 10.49
CA LEU A 76 -45.49 -10.74 9.28
C LEU A 76 -46.55 -11.84 9.50
N GLY A 77 -46.60 -12.51 10.65
CA GLY A 77 -47.34 -13.76 10.84
C GLY A 77 -48.84 -13.73 10.51
N LYS A 78 -49.52 -12.58 10.62
CA LYS A 78 -50.98 -12.45 10.42
C LYS A 78 -51.40 -11.51 9.27
N SER A 79 -50.47 -11.04 8.44
CA SER A 79 -50.78 -10.08 7.39
C SER A 79 -51.07 -10.71 6.02
N THR A 80 -51.73 -9.94 5.15
CA THR A 80 -51.96 -10.30 3.74
C THR A 80 -50.64 -10.44 3.00
N LEU A 81 -50.61 -11.28 1.96
CA LEU A 81 -49.39 -11.53 1.17
C LEU A 81 -48.79 -10.24 0.61
N GLU A 82 -49.63 -9.33 0.12
CA GLU A 82 -49.18 -8.04 -0.42
C GLU A 82 -48.49 -7.18 0.65
N HIS A 83 -49.06 -7.13 1.85
CA HIS A 83 -48.44 -6.41 2.96
C HIS A 83 -47.11 -7.02 3.39
N LYS A 84 -47.00 -8.36 3.35
CA LYS A 84 -45.73 -9.07 3.60
C LYS A 84 -44.66 -8.68 2.59
N LEU A 85 -44.99 -8.69 1.31
CA LEU A 85 -44.03 -8.33 0.25
C LEU A 85 -43.62 -6.86 0.33
N ALA A 86 -44.56 -5.95 0.64
CA ALA A 86 -44.28 -4.53 0.79
C ALA A 86 -43.36 -4.21 1.98
N THR A 87 -43.55 -4.89 3.12
CA THR A 87 -42.83 -4.57 4.37
C THR A 87 -41.59 -5.43 4.63
N PHE A 88 -41.45 -6.58 3.96
CA PHE A 88 -40.34 -7.50 4.17
C PHE A 88 -38.98 -6.83 3.93
N GLY A 89 -38.86 -6.04 2.85
CA GLY A 89 -37.62 -5.33 2.53
C GLY A 89 -37.19 -4.37 3.63
N ASP A 90 -38.15 -3.63 4.20
CA ASP A 90 -37.90 -2.68 5.28
C ASP A 90 -37.49 -3.40 6.57
N ILE A 91 -38.17 -4.49 6.93
CA ILE A 91 -37.85 -5.27 8.14
C ILE A 91 -36.44 -5.86 8.04
N VAL A 92 -36.07 -6.41 6.88
CA VAL A 92 -34.72 -6.95 6.65
C VAL A 92 -33.68 -5.84 6.73
N TYR A 93 -33.95 -4.70 6.10
CA TYR A 93 -33.04 -3.54 6.12
C TYR A 93 -32.85 -3.01 7.55
N GLN A 94 -33.93 -2.78 8.30
CA GLN A 94 -33.87 -2.32 9.69
C GLN A 94 -33.17 -3.32 10.60
N THR A 95 -33.45 -4.62 10.45
CA THR A 95 -32.78 -5.65 11.26
C THR A 95 -31.28 -5.69 10.96
N CYS A 96 -30.88 -5.55 9.70
CA CYS A 96 -29.47 -5.46 9.34
C CYS A 96 -28.83 -4.16 9.85
N LEU A 97 -29.56 -3.04 9.81
CA LEU A 97 -29.13 -1.74 10.30
C LEU A 97 -28.90 -1.77 11.82
N ASP A 98 -29.83 -2.36 12.57
CA ASP A 98 -29.75 -2.54 14.02
C ASP A 98 -28.57 -3.44 14.42
N THR A 99 -28.34 -4.51 13.64
CA THR A 99 -27.34 -5.53 13.97
C THR A 99 -25.93 -5.12 13.56
N PHE A 100 -25.78 -4.49 12.39
CA PHE A 100 -24.47 -4.21 11.77
C PHE A 100 -24.14 -2.73 11.67
N GLY A 101 -25.11 -1.84 11.91
CA GLY A 101 -24.97 -0.40 11.79
C GLY A 101 -24.87 0.10 10.34
N THR A 102 -24.78 1.43 10.20
CA THR A 102 -24.47 2.05 8.91
C THR A 102 -22.98 1.95 8.60
N LYS A 103 -22.64 1.69 7.33
CA LYS A 103 -21.26 1.76 6.86
C LYS A 103 -20.78 3.20 6.95
N GLN A 104 -20.06 3.51 8.02
CA GLN A 104 -19.46 4.82 8.18
C GLN A 104 -18.45 5.06 7.07
N HIS A 105 -18.55 6.22 6.40
CA HIS A 105 -17.52 6.66 5.48
C HIS A 105 -16.26 6.93 6.29
N LYS A 106 -15.24 6.09 6.10
CA LYS A 106 -13.92 6.35 6.70
C LYS A 106 -13.46 7.73 6.23
N THR A 107 -13.24 8.64 7.18
CA THR A 107 -12.59 9.91 6.89
C THR A 107 -11.22 9.61 6.31
N LYS A 108 -10.89 10.22 5.17
CA LYS A 108 -9.59 10.01 4.53
C LYS A 108 -8.52 10.56 5.48
N CYS A 109 -7.68 9.69 6.05
CA CYS A 109 -6.53 10.15 6.80
C CYS A 109 -5.65 11.02 5.87
N PRO A 110 -5.14 12.17 6.34
CA PRO A 110 -4.28 13.00 5.54
C PRO A 110 -3.05 12.19 5.12
N PRO A 111 -2.54 12.37 3.88
CA PRO A 111 -1.39 11.64 3.41
C PRO A 111 -0.19 11.90 4.31
N GLN A 112 0.37 10.83 4.89
CA GLN A 112 1.56 10.94 5.74
C GLN A 112 2.75 11.44 4.92
N ARG A 113 3.52 12.35 5.52
CA ARG A 113 4.72 12.90 4.89
C ARG A 113 5.78 11.81 4.72
N SER A 114 6.43 11.78 3.57
CA SER A 114 7.53 10.86 3.34
C SER A 114 8.73 11.23 4.23
N ARG A 115 9.60 10.26 4.54
CA ARG A 115 10.86 10.50 5.26
C ARG A 115 11.66 11.67 4.66
N ARG A 116 11.73 11.77 3.33
CA ARG A 116 12.41 12.87 2.62
C ARG A 116 11.76 14.23 2.87
N GLN A 117 10.42 14.29 2.92
CA GLN A 117 9.69 15.52 3.19
C GLN A 117 9.91 15.99 4.63
N LEU A 118 9.89 15.05 5.59
CA LEU A 118 10.22 15.34 6.99
C LEU A 118 11.66 15.88 7.11
N GLU A 119 12.62 15.24 6.45
CA GLU A 119 14.01 15.67 6.45
C GLU A 119 14.17 17.06 5.81
N MET A 120 13.50 17.34 4.69
CA MET A 120 13.47 18.69 4.11
C MET A 120 12.93 19.74 5.08
N ASP A 121 11.88 19.43 5.85
CA ASP A 121 11.32 20.34 6.85
C ASP A 121 12.30 20.58 8.01
N THR A 122 13.00 19.55 8.48
CA THR A 122 14.06 19.72 9.48
C THR A 122 15.18 20.63 8.98
N LEU A 123 15.64 20.43 7.74
CA LEU A 123 16.67 21.27 7.11
C LEU A 123 16.20 22.72 6.93
N ARG A 124 14.91 22.96 6.65
CA ARG A 124 14.35 24.32 6.61
C ARG A 124 14.44 25.00 7.97
N LYS A 125 14.09 24.29 9.06
CA LYS A 125 14.18 24.80 10.43
C LYS A 125 15.63 25.12 10.81
N GLN A 126 16.55 24.18 10.56
CA GLN A 126 17.98 24.36 10.87
C GLN A 126 18.60 25.54 10.13
N LYS A 127 18.35 25.67 8.81
CA LYS A 127 18.83 26.82 8.03
C LYS A 127 18.27 28.15 8.53
N ARG A 128 16.99 28.19 8.92
CA ARG A 128 16.38 29.41 9.49
C ARG A 128 17.04 29.77 10.82
N LYS A 129 17.31 28.79 11.69
CA LYS A 129 18.02 29.00 12.96
C LYS A 129 19.44 29.54 12.71
N LEU A 130 20.21 28.90 11.85
CA LEU A 130 21.56 29.34 11.49
C LEU A 130 21.57 30.75 10.88
N LYS A 131 20.58 31.10 10.05
CA LYS A 131 20.49 32.45 9.50
C LYS A 131 20.23 33.52 10.57
N LYS A 132 19.54 33.17 11.66
CA LYS A 132 19.35 34.07 12.81
C LYS A 132 20.65 34.24 13.59
N GLN A 133 21.35 33.14 13.84
CA GLN A 133 22.65 33.09 14.51
C GLN A 133 23.70 33.95 13.79
N ILE A 134 23.84 33.75 12.47
CA ILE A 134 24.73 34.56 11.61
C ILE A 134 24.43 36.07 11.71
N LYS A 135 23.19 36.47 12.00
CA LYS A 135 22.83 37.90 12.12
C LYS A 135 23.31 38.51 13.44
N SER A 136 23.46 37.71 14.50
CA SER A 136 23.76 38.17 15.86
C SER A 136 25.20 37.96 16.30
N GLU A 137 25.96 37.08 15.66
CA GLU A 137 27.28 36.62 16.12
C GLU A 137 28.46 37.38 15.50
N SER A 138 29.65 37.17 16.07
CA SER A 138 30.90 37.84 15.70
C SER A 138 31.43 37.42 14.32
N ILE A 139 32.32 38.22 13.71
CA ILE A 139 32.78 38.04 12.33
C ILE A 139 33.44 36.66 12.10
N GLU A 140 34.21 36.15 13.05
CA GLU A 140 34.90 34.86 12.91
C GLU A 140 33.93 33.67 12.97
N GLU A 141 32.97 33.71 13.89
CA GLU A 141 31.93 32.69 14.04
C GLU A 141 31.00 32.68 12.82
N THR A 142 30.72 33.85 12.23
CA THR A 142 29.87 33.95 11.04
C THR A 142 30.45 33.17 9.86
N ASN A 143 31.77 33.16 9.68
CA ASN A 143 32.43 32.41 8.61
C ASN A 143 32.22 30.90 8.78
N GLY A 144 32.39 30.37 10.00
CA GLY A 144 32.12 28.97 10.31
C GLY A 144 30.66 28.58 10.06
N LEU A 145 29.73 29.44 10.47
CA LEU A 145 28.30 29.21 10.30
C LEU A 145 27.85 29.28 8.84
N LEU A 146 28.49 30.12 8.02
CA LEU A 146 28.24 30.18 6.59
C LEU A 146 28.65 28.87 5.88
N VAL A 147 29.72 28.23 6.32
CA VAL A 147 30.14 26.92 5.78
C VAL A 147 29.08 25.86 6.08
N ILE A 148 28.63 25.76 7.33
CA ILE A 148 27.58 24.83 7.75
C ILE A 148 26.28 25.12 6.99
N TRP A 149 25.90 26.38 6.86
CA TRP A 149 24.71 26.78 6.13
C TRP A 149 24.76 26.37 4.65
N ARG A 150 25.92 26.54 3.98
CA ARG A 150 26.14 26.08 2.61
C ARG A 150 25.95 24.56 2.50
N GLN A 151 26.51 23.78 3.42
CA GLN A 151 26.35 22.33 3.44
C GLN A 151 24.87 21.92 3.58
N LEU A 152 24.13 22.54 4.51
CA LEU A 152 22.70 22.27 4.68
C LEU A 152 21.88 22.69 3.45
N LYS A 153 22.26 23.78 2.78
CA LYS A 153 21.63 24.21 1.51
C LYS A 153 21.84 23.16 0.42
N THR A 154 23.05 22.63 0.29
CA THR A 154 23.38 21.56 -0.68
C THR A 154 22.60 20.28 -0.39
N ARG A 155 22.55 19.84 0.87
CA ARG A 155 21.75 18.66 1.26
C ARG A 155 20.26 18.86 0.97
N HIS A 156 19.71 20.03 1.30
CA HIS A 156 18.31 20.34 1.03
C HIS A 156 18.01 20.34 -0.49
N SER A 157 18.89 20.92 -1.32
CA SER A 157 18.67 20.94 -2.78
C SER A 157 18.76 19.54 -3.39
N ALA A 158 19.67 18.69 -2.91
CA ALA A 158 19.78 17.29 -3.32
C ALA A 158 18.50 16.51 -3.00
N LEU A 159 17.99 16.60 -1.76
CA LEU A 159 16.74 15.95 -1.35
C LEU A 159 15.54 16.46 -2.14
N SER A 160 15.47 17.78 -2.36
CA SER A 160 14.39 18.38 -3.15
C SER A 160 14.39 17.87 -4.59
N ARG A 161 15.55 17.78 -5.25
CA ARG A 161 15.66 17.22 -6.60
C ARG A 161 15.25 15.76 -6.65
N ALA A 162 15.69 14.95 -5.69
CA ALA A 162 15.34 13.54 -5.61
C ALA A 162 13.82 13.32 -5.41
N GLU A 163 13.16 14.16 -4.60
CA GLU A 163 11.72 14.08 -4.39
C GLU A 163 10.94 14.56 -5.64
N SER A 164 11.37 15.65 -6.29
CA SER A 164 10.78 16.10 -7.56
C SER A 164 10.90 15.05 -8.66
N ALA A 165 12.07 14.42 -8.80
CA ALA A 165 12.27 13.32 -9.74
C ALA A 165 11.32 12.16 -9.45
N ARG A 166 11.18 11.74 -8.18
CA ARG A 166 10.24 10.70 -7.76
C ARG A 166 8.80 11.06 -8.11
N LYS A 167 8.38 12.31 -7.86
CA LYS A 167 7.04 12.80 -8.21
C LYS A 167 6.81 12.78 -9.72
N LYS A 168 7.79 13.23 -10.51
CA LYS A 168 7.73 13.21 -11.98
C LYS A 168 7.60 11.79 -12.53
N CYS A 169 8.40 10.84 -12.03
CA CYS A 169 8.29 9.43 -12.41
C CYS A 169 6.93 8.83 -12.02
N SER A 170 6.45 9.12 -10.81
CA SER A 170 5.13 8.65 -10.37
C SER A 170 4.00 9.24 -11.23
N GLN A 171 4.08 10.52 -11.57
CA GLN A 171 3.08 11.16 -12.43
C GLN A 171 3.09 10.58 -13.84
N LYS A 172 4.27 10.39 -14.43
CA LYS A 172 4.40 9.74 -15.75
C LYS A 172 3.74 8.37 -15.76
N ARG A 173 4.01 7.54 -14.74
CA ARG A 173 3.39 6.22 -14.60
C ARG A 173 1.87 6.31 -14.47
N LYS A 174 1.35 7.19 -13.62
CA LYS A 174 -0.10 7.41 -13.47
C LYS A 174 -0.75 7.86 -14.78
N ASN A 175 -0.09 8.74 -15.52
CA ASN A 175 -0.59 9.21 -16.83
C ASN A 175 -0.62 8.05 -17.83
N GLN A 176 0.42 7.21 -17.86
CA GLN A 176 0.44 6.00 -18.69
C GLN A 176 -0.68 5.04 -18.30
N GLU A 177 -0.87 4.78 -17.00
CA GLU A 177 -1.95 3.93 -16.50
C GLU A 177 -3.34 4.48 -16.87
N ARG A 178 -3.54 5.80 -16.81
CA ARG A 178 -4.79 6.45 -17.22
C ARG A 178 -5.05 6.29 -18.72
N PHE A 179 -4.02 6.55 -19.55
CA PHE A 179 -4.13 6.38 -20.99
C PHE A 179 -4.43 4.93 -21.39
N ILE A 180 -3.74 3.95 -20.77
CA ILE A 180 -3.97 2.52 -21.05
C ILE A 180 -5.38 2.10 -20.60
N ARG A 181 -5.90 2.67 -19.51
CA ARG A 181 -7.24 2.35 -19.00
C ARG A 181 -8.35 2.86 -19.92
N ASP A 182 -8.23 4.11 -20.37
CA ASP A 182 -9.19 4.73 -21.27
C ASP A 182 -8.48 5.80 -22.13
N PRO A 183 -8.09 5.45 -23.37
CA PRO A 183 -7.31 6.35 -24.22
C PRO A 183 -8.14 7.52 -24.73
N PHE A 184 -9.44 7.34 -24.98
CA PHE A 184 -10.32 8.39 -25.52
C PHE A 184 -10.69 9.40 -24.44
N GLN A 185 -11.00 8.95 -23.22
CA GLN A 185 -11.22 9.86 -22.09
C GLN A 185 -9.94 10.63 -21.75
N PHE A 186 -8.78 9.97 -21.79
CA PHE A 186 -7.49 10.64 -21.59
C PHE A 186 -7.24 11.70 -22.66
N ALA A 187 -7.47 11.39 -23.94
CA ALA A 187 -7.33 12.36 -25.03
C ALA A 187 -8.28 13.56 -24.87
N ARG A 188 -9.56 13.32 -24.50
CA ARG A 188 -10.51 14.41 -24.21
C ARG A 188 -10.03 15.35 -23.10
N GLN A 189 -9.34 14.83 -22.09
CA GLN A 189 -8.76 15.65 -21.00
C GLN A 189 -7.54 16.48 -21.43
N LEU A 190 -6.91 16.21 -22.58
CA LEU A 190 -5.76 17.00 -23.05
C LEU A 190 -6.17 18.31 -23.75
N PHE A 191 -7.42 18.40 -24.22
CA PHE A 191 -7.93 19.53 -25.00
C PHE A 191 -8.97 20.38 -24.23
N GLN A 192 -9.15 20.13 -22.94
CA GLN A 192 -9.92 20.98 -22.00
C GLN A 192 -8.97 21.83 -21.16
#